data_AF-A0AAN9A9K8-F1
#
_entry.id   AF-A0AAN9A9K8-F1
#
_cell.length_a   1.000
_cell.length_b   1.000
_cell.length_c   1.000
_cell.angle_alpha   90.00
_cell.angle_beta   90.00
_cell.angle_gamma   90.00
#
_symmetry.space_group_name_H-M   'P 1'
#
loop_
_entity.id
_entity.type
_entity.pdbx_description
1 polymer ?
#
loop_
_entity_poly.entity_id
_entity_poly.type
_entity_poly.pdbx_seq_one_letter_code
_entity_poly.pdbx_strand_id
1 'polypeptide(L)'
;MKLANLTQTNLEACKTHTQTMKLAEPTNTHKPCSFLNLYTQKPSSFQNVVFIRWTQQVILSTEGSNDLSYHPGDHVAILPANRRNLVDAVLARLEDCPNPDQPVQVLIRKEVHSLNGVVQTWEPHERLPIASLRVLLTRYLDITTPPTPNFLHLLAEYAHDNDQRTRLDQLATDPHEYEEWKHLRYPHLKEVLEEFPSVSVDAGLLVTHLPFLGPRFYSISSSPDAHPDEIHVTVAVVQYRTEHGRGPVHFGVCSNFLKEVSPGDHVELFVRSAPSFHLPKDPTVPIILVGPGTGIAPFRGFWHHRHHMTQFRK
;
A
#
# COMPACT_ATOMS: atom_id res chain seq x y z
N MET A 1 53.39 -19.92 10.10
CA MET A 1 53.08 -19.15 8.88
C MET A 1 51.58 -18.88 8.92
N LYS A 2 51.22 -17.60 8.83
CA LYS A 2 50.01 -16.89 9.29
C LYS A 2 48.65 -17.62 9.20
N LEU A 3 47.98 -17.70 10.36
CA LEU A 3 46.53 -17.46 10.46
C LEU A 3 46.22 -16.03 9.97
N ALA A 4 45.22 -15.89 9.10
CA ALA A 4 44.51 -14.64 8.85
C ALA A 4 43.04 -14.93 9.17
N ASN A 5 42.52 -14.58 10.36
CA ASN A 5 42.02 -13.25 10.69
C ASN A 5 41.30 -12.57 9.53
N LEU A 6 40.14 -13.13 9.14
CA LEU A 6 39.05 -12.34 8.59
C LEU A 6 38.37 -11.66 9.79
N THR A 7 38.85 -10.45 10.04
CA THR A 7 38.35 -9.51 11.03
C THR A 7 36.86 -9.26 10.86
N GLN A 8 36.13 -9.33 11.96
CA GLN A 8 34.91 -8.54 12.19
C GLN A 8 35.16 -7.13 11.69
N THR A 9 34.47 -6.69 10.65
CA THR A 9 34.38 -5.27 10.33
C THR A 9 33.10 -5.03 9.52
N ASN A 10 32.22 -4.22 10.13
CA ASN A 10 31.00 -3.60 9.59
C ASN A 10 29.72 -4.47 9.51
N LEU A 11 29.34 -5.11 10.62
CA LEU A 11 27.94 -5.43 10.91
C LEU A 11 27.41 -4.43 11.95
N GLU A 12 26.93 -3.27 11.51
CA GLU A 12 25.91 -2.54 12.26
C GLU A 12 24.58 -3.26 12.01
N ALA A 13 24.37 -4.33 12.78
CA ALA A 13 23.18 -5.16 12.70
C ALA A 13 22.32 -4.88 13.92
N CYS A 14 21.10 -4.38 13.71
CA CYS A 14 20.11 -4.49 14.76
C CYS A 14 19.70 -5.96 14.92
N LYS A 15 19.74 -6.45 16.15
CA LYS A 15 19.51 -7.85 16.48
C LYS A 15 18.41 -7.94 17.53
N THR A 16 17.26 -8.48 17.15
CA THR A 16 16.35 -9.10 18.12
C THR A 16 16.63 -10.60 18.20
N HIS A 17 16.03 -11.31 19.16
CA HIS A 17 16.24 -12.75 19.33
C HIS A 17 15.77 -13.60 18.14
N THR A 18 14.87 -13.06 17.31
CA THR A 18 14.14 -13.76 16.24
C THR A 18 14.34 -13.18 14.85
N GLN A 19 14.71 -11.90 14.71
CA GLN A 19 14.92 -11.23 13.42
C GLN A 19 16.20 -10.38 13.42
N THR A 20 16.78 -10.15 12.25
CA THR A 20 17.89 -9.20 12.06
C THR A 20 17.90 -8.67 10.64
N MET A 21 18.62 -7.56 10.41
CA MET A 21 18.82 -6.99 9.09
C MET A 21 20.30 -6.95 8.75
N LYS A 22 20.62 -7.24 7.49
CA LYS A 22 21.99 -7.17 6.97
C LYS A 22 22.02 -6.27 5.73
N LEU A 23 23.04 -5.42 5.62
CA LEU A 23 23.30 -4.66 4.39
C LEU A 23 23.47 -5.60 3.19
N ALA A 24 22.90 -5.21 2.05
CA ALA A 24 22.90 -6.01 0.83
C ALA A 24 23.18 -5.15 -0.42
N GLU A 25 23.56 -5.80 -1.51
CA GLU A 25 23.69 -5.15 -2.82
C GLU A 25 22.31 -4.98 -3.46
N PRO A 26 22.06 -3.87 -4.19
CA PRO A 26 20.78 -3.62 -4.83
C PRO A 26 20.49 -4.66 -5.93
N THR A 27 19.40 -5.40 -5.81
CA THR A 27 18.91 -6.29 -6.86
C THR A 27 17.93 -5.55 -7.76
N ASN A 28 18.28 -5.41 -9.04
CA ASN A 28 17.48 -4.69 -10.02
C ASN A 28 16.36 -5.59 -10.55
N THR A 29 15.17 -5.57 -9.94
CA THR A 29 14.08 -6.47 -10.34
C THR A 29 12.69 -5.83 -10.32
N HIS A 30 12.46 -4.70 -10.99
CA HIS A 30 11.10 -4.35 -11.43
C HIS A 30 11.13 -3.54 -12.73
N LYS A 31 10.27 -3.92 -13.70
CA LYS A 31 10.02 -3.16 -14.94
C LYS A 31 8.76 -2.31 -14.74
N PRO A 32 8.86 -0.97 -14.65
CA PRO A 32 7.70 -0.10 -14.42
C PRO A 32 6.95 0.28 -15.72
N CYS A 33 5.65 0.57 -15.59
CA CYS A 33 4.83 1.25 -16.61
C CYS A 33 4.80 2.77 -16.37
N SER A 34 4.54 3.58 -17.41
CA SER A 34 4.65 5.06 -17.36
C SER A 34 3.29 5.76 -17.23
N PHE A 35 3.20 6.80 -16.39
CA PHE A 35 1.99 7.62 -16.18
C PHE A 35 1.89 8.69 -17.28
N LEU A 36 0.77 8.77 -18.02
CA LEU A 36 0.65 9.69 -19.17
C LEU A 36 0.02 11.02 -18.80
N ASN A 37 -1.16 11.01 -18.17
CA ASN A 37 -1.99 12.21 -18.02
C ASN A 37 -2.91 12.14 -16.79
N LEU A 38 -3.21 13.31 -16.21
CA LEU A 38 -4.14 13.46 -15.09
C LEU A 38 -5.19 14.52 -15.41
N TYR A 39 -6.47 14.18 -15.28
CA TYR A 39 -7.60 15.11 -15.40
C TYR A 39 -8.37 15.19 -14.08
N THR A 40 -8.13 16.26 -13.30
CA THR A 40 -8.82 16.47 -12.01
C THR A 40 -10.06 17.35 -12.20
N GLN A 41 -11.24 16.84 -11.84
CA GLN A 41 -12.43 17.70 -11.68
C GLN A 41 -12.55 18.14 -10.22
N LYS A 42 -12.55 19.46 -9.99
CA LYS A 42 -12.83 20.04 -8.67
C LYS A 42 -14.33 19.90 -8.36
N PRO A 43 -14.74 19.77 -7.08
CA PRO A 43 -16.16 19.79 -6.73
C PRO A 43 -16.83 21.07 -7.24
N SER A 44 -17.86 20.92 -8.08
CA SER A 44 -18.77 22.01 -8.43
C SER A 44 -19.87 22.08 -7.37
N SER A 45 -20.02 23.24 -6.72
CA SER A 45 -21.10 23.47 -5.76
C SER A 45 -22.45 23.42 -6.47
N PHE A 46 -23.34 22.55 -6.02
CA PHE A 46 -24.78 22.68 -6.31
C PHE A 46 -25.43 23.43 -5.16
N GLN A 47 -26.34 24.35 -5.47
CA GLN A 47 -27.08 25.12 -4.46
C GLN A 47 -27.62 24.17 -3.38
N ASN A 48 -27.15 24.39 -2.16
CA ASN A 48 -27.58 23.78 -0.89
C ASN A 48 -27.13 22.36 -0.52
N VAL A 49 -26.17 21.73 -1.23
CA VAL A 49 -25.49 20.52 -0.71
C VAL A 49 -24.00 20.52 -1.07
N VAL A 50 -23.12 20.70 -0.09
CA VAL A 50 -21.67 20.60 -0.28
C VAL A 50 -21.22 19.14 -0.07
N PHE A 51 -21.13 18.37 -1.15
CA PHE A 51 -20.36 17.12 -1.13
C PHE A 51 -18.88 17.47 -1.33
N ILE A 52 -18.07 17.50 -0.26
CA ILE A 52 -16.61 17.67 -0.37
C ILE A 52 -15.98 16.32 -0.71
N ARG A 53 -16.26 15.78 -1.91
CA ARG A 53 -15.56 14.59 -2.43
C ARG A 53 -14.92 14.95 -3.76
N TRP A 54 -13.59 14.93 -3.78
CA TRP A 54 -12.81 15.16 -4.98
C TRP A 54 -12.86 13.89 -5.82
N THR A 55 -13.27 14.02 -7.09
CA THR A 55 -13.24 12.91 -8.05
C THR A 55 -12.28 13.28 -9.16
N GLN A 56 -11.35 12.40 -9.48
CA GLN A 56 -10.37 12.60 -10.55
C GLN A 56 -10.44 11.47 -11.57
N GLN A 57 -10.23 11.82 -12.83
CA GLN A 57 -9.95 10.85 -13.87
C GLN A 57 -8.43 10.74 -14.03
N VAL A 58 -7.92 9.52 -13.88
CA VAL A 58 -6.51 9.18 -14.07
C VAL A 58 -6.37 8.46 -15.40
N ILE A 59 -5.39 8.84 -16.22
CA ILE A 59 -5.09 8.19 -17.50
C ILE A 59 -3.66 7.64 -17.46
N LEU A 60 -3.56 6.32 -17.54
CA LEU A 60 -2.33 5.56 -17.47
C LEU A 60 -1.92 5.20 -18.90
N SER A 61 -0.67 5.49 -19.28
CA SER A 61 -0.15 4.97 -20.55
C SER A 61 0.15 3.49 -20.39
N THR A 62 -0.19 2.71 -21.39
CA THR A 62 0.28 1.33 -21.54
C THR A 62 1.22 1.19 -22.73
N GLU A 63 1.70 2.31 -23.31
CA GLU A 63 2.63 2.28 -24.43
C GLU A 63 3.91 1.49 -24.06
N GLY A 64 4.31 0.57 -24.94
CA GLY A 64 5.45 -0.33 -24.69
C GLY A 64 5.16 -1.49 -23.72
N SER A 65 3.94 -1.61 -23.19
CA SER A 65 3.53 -2.70 -22.30
C SER A 65 2.70 -3.73 -23.08
N ASN A 66 3.37 -4.69 -23.72
CA ASN A 66 2.73 -5.68 -24.59
C ASN A 66 1.77 -6.65 -23.85
N ASP A 67 1.83 -6.70 -22.51
CA ASP A 67 1.07 -7.66 -21.69
C ASP A 67 -0.18 -7.06 -21.01
N LEU A 68 -0.52 -5.79 -21.28
CA LEU A 68 -1.63 -5.08 -20.62
C LEU A 68 -2.89 -4.98 -21.50
N SER A 69 -3.45 -6.12 -21.90
CA SER A 69 -4.76 -6.18 -22.58
C SER A 69 -5.91 -6.12 -21.56
N TYR A 70 -6.98 -5.39 -21.90
CA TYR A 70 -8.21 -5.34 -21.10
C TYR A 70 -9.47 -5.24 -21.96
N HIS A 71 -10.62 -5.58 -21.38
CA HIS A 71 -11.94 -5.30 -21.95
C HIS A 71 -12.69 -4.29 -21.08
N PRO A 72 -13.58 -3.47 -21.65
CA PRO A 72 -14.50 -2.65 -20.86
C PRO A 72 -15.21 -3.52 -19.81
N GLY A 73 -15.18 -3.06 -18.55
CA GLY A 73 -15.71 -3.80 -17.39
C GLY A 73 -14.67 -4.55 -16.57
N ASP A 74 -13.46 -4.75 -17.10
CA ASP A 74 -12.32 -5.26 -16.33
C ASP A 74 -11.86 -4.26 -15.24
N HIS A 75 -11.00 -4.75 -14.35
CA HIS A 75 -10.41 -3.94 -13.28
C HIS A 75 -8.91 -3.75 -13.52
N VAL A 76 -8.39 -2.61 -13.08
CA VAL A 76 -6.95 -2.39 -12.92
C VAL A 76 -6.62 -2.39 -11.42
N ALA A 77 -5.59 -3.14 -11.04
CA ALA A 77 -5.05 -3.19 -9.70
C ALA A 77 -3.79 -2.32 -9.66
N ILE A 78 -3.81 -1.27 -8.83
CA ILE A 78 -2.70 -0.31 -8.70
C ILE A 78 -1.96 -0.61 -7.41
N LEU A 79 -0.63 -0.71 -7.48
CA LEU A 79 0.23 -0.86 -6.32
C LEU A 79 0.59 0.54 -5.78
N PRO A 80 0.11 0.93 -4.60
CA PRO A 80 0.21 2.31 -4.15
C PRO A 80 1.50 2.59 -3.37
N ALA A 81 1.69 3.88 -3.05
CA ALA A 81 2.73 4.38 -2.17
C ALA A 81 2.16 4.86 -0.83
N ASN A 82 2.82 4.53 0.28
CA ASN A 82 2.66 5.34 1.49
C ASN A 82 3.27 6.72 1.28
N ARG A 83 2.67 7.74 1.91
CA ARG A 83 3.13 9.13 1.78
C ARG A 83 4.48 9.31 2.47
N ARG A 84 5.38 10.07 1.83
CA ARG A 84 6.75 10.27 2.30
C ARG A 84 6.83 10.77 3.73
N ASN A 85 6.01 11.75 4.09
CA ASN A 85 5.98 12.32 5.44
C ASN A 85 5.57 11.29 6.52
N LEU A 86 4.68 10.36 6.20
CA LEU A 86 4.28 9.29 7.12
C LEU A 86 5.42 8.29 7.30
N VAL A 87 6.09 7.91 6.20
CA VAL A 87 7.25 7.01 6.23
C VAL A 87 8.40 7.64 7.02
N ASP A 88 8.71 8.91 6.77
CA ASP A 88 9.74 9.66 7.50
C ASP A 88 9.45 9.73 9.00
N ALA A 89 8.19 9.94 9.38
CA ALA A 89 7.77 9.98 10.78
C ALA A 89 7.91 8.62 11.47
N VAL A 90 7.58 7.51 10.79
CA VAL A 90 7.79 6.16 11.34
C VAL A 90 9.29 5.86 11.48
N LEU A 91 10.09 6.15 10.44
CA LEU A 91 11.54 5.93 10.47
C LEU A 91 12.23 6.71 11.59
N ALA A 92 11.78 7.94 11.87
CA ALA A 92 12.30 8.77 12.96
C ALA A 92 12.03 8.21 14.36
N ARG A 93 11.16 7.19 14.49
CA ARG A 93 10.84 6.53 15.76
C ARG A 93 11.55 5.18 15.96
N LEU A 94 12.25 4.67 14.95
CA LEU A 94 12.95 3.38 15.03
C LEU A 94 14.29 3.53 15.74
N GLU A 95 14.60 2.59 16.63
CA GLU A 95 15.93 2.45 17.21
C GLU A 95 16.78 1.47 16.40
N ASP A 96 18.11 1.60 16.56
CA ASP A 96 19.11 0.75 15.90
C ASP A 96 18.91 0.59 14.38
N CYS A 97 18.39 1.65 13.75
CA CYS A 97 18.06 1.65 12.33
C CYS A 97 19.35 1.82 11.49
N PRO A 98 19.71 0.88 10.60
CA PRO A 98 20.72 1.17 9.58
C PRO A 98 20.26 2.36 8.74
N ASN A 99 21.17 2.99 7.99
CA ASN A 99 20.78 4.09 7.11
C ASN A 99 19.52 3.70 6.30
N PRO A 100 18.39 4.42 6.46
CA PRO A 100 17.09 3.99 5.98
C PRO A 100 17.00 3.92 4.45
N ASP A 101 17.99 4.48 3.76
CA ASP A 101 18.14 4.51 2.32
C ASP A 101 19.12 3.44 1.78
N GLN A 102 19.82 2.72 2.66
CA GLN A 102 20.68 1.60 2.24
C GLN A 102 19.87 0.30 2.07
N PRO A 103 20.16 -0.51 1.05
CA PRO A 103 19.50 -1.80 0.87
C PRO A 103 19.82 -2.74 2.03
N VAL A 104 18.76 -3.35 2.58
CA VAL A 104 18.86 -4.37 3.62
C VAL A 104 18.17 -5.66 3.19
N GLN A 105 18.69 -6.79 3.66
CA GLN A 105 18.02 -8.08 3.64
C GLN A 105 17.52 -8.38 5.04
N VAL A 106 16.20 -8.56 5.17
CA VAL A 106 15.57 -8.99 6.43
C VAL A 106 15.77 -10.49 6.57
N LEU A 107 16.32 -10.92 7.71
CA LEU A 107 16.58 -12.31 8.03
C LEU A 107 15.72 -12.72 9.24
N ILE A 108 15.13 -13.92 9.18
CA ILE A 108 14.40 -14.55 10.28
C ILE A 108 15.23 -15.72 10.80
N ARG A 109 15.23 -15.90 12.11
CA ARG A 109 15.81 -17.07 12.76
C ARG A 109 14.86 -18.26 12.64
N LYS A 110 15.33 -19.37 12.09
CA LYS A 110 14.59 -20.64 12.04
C LYS A 110 15.32 -21.72 12.81
N GLU A 111 14.54 -22.56 13.48
CA GLU A 111 15.02 -23.78 14.11
C GLU A 111 14.93 -24.92 13.11
N VAL A 112 16.08 -25.46 12.71
CA VAL A 112 16.16 -26.60 11.80
C VAL A 112 16.49 -27.84 12.61
N HIS A 113 15.55 -28.80 12.60
CA HIS A 113 15.76 -30.09 13.25
C HIS A 113 16.67 -30.95 12.36
N SER A 114 17.88 -31.22 12.83
CA SER A 114 18.86 -32.08 12.15
C SER A 114 19.07 -33.39 12.92
N LEU A 115 19.69 -34.38 12.28
CA LEU A 115 20.08 -35.65 12.92
C LEU A 115 21.01 -35.45 14.14
N ASN A 116 21.67 -34.28 14.24
CA ASN A 116 22.58 -33.92 15.32
C ASN A 116 21.96 -32.93 16.33
N GLY A 117 20.64 -32.73 16.31
CA GLY A 117 19.91 -31.82 17.19
C GLY A 117 19.34 -30.59 16.48
N VAL A 118 18.82 -29.64 17.26
CA VAL A 118 18.23 -28.39 16.77
C VAL A 118 19.34 -27.39 16.45
N VAL A 119 19.47 -27.01 15.17
CA VAL A 119 20.41 -25.98 14.70
C VAL A 119 19.63 -24.72 14.37
N GLN A 120 20.17 -23.57 14.78
CA GLN A 120 19.57 -22.27 14.55
C GLN A 120 20.21 -21.64 13.31
N THR A 121 19.43 -21.36 12.28
CA THR A 121 19.90 -20.73 11.04
C THR A 121 19.19 -19.40 10.81
N TRP A 122 19.87 -18.48 10.13
CA TRP A 122 19.29 -17.23 9.65
C TRP A 122 18.94 -17.38 8.18
N GLU A 123 17.69 -17.15 7.84
CA GLU A 123 17.18 -17.27 6.47
C GLU A 123 16.53 -15.95 6.02
N PRO A 124 16.61 -15.60 4.73
CA PRO A 124 15.88 -14.46 4.19
C PRO A 124 14.38 -14.55 4.49
N HIS A 125 13.78 -13.41 4.84
CA HIS A 125 12.34 -13.32 5.01
C HIS A 125 11.63 -13.69 3.69
N GLU A 126 10.69 -14.63 3.75
CA GLU A 126 10.12 -15.30 2.57
C GLU A 126 9.43 -14.34 1.58
N ARG A 127 8.93 -13.21 2.08
CA ARG A 127 8.12 -12.25 1.33
C ARG A 127 8.69 -10.84 1.23
N LEU A 128 9.77 -10.52 1.95
CA LEU A 128 10.34 -9.17 1.94
C LEU A 128 11.56 -9.17 1.02
N PRO A 129 11.60 -8.32 -0.01
CA PRO A 129 12.74 -8.27 -0.91
C PRO A 129 13.94 -7.59 -0.25
N ILE A 130 15.09 -7.69 -0.91
CA ILE A 130 16.23 -6.82 -0.62
C ILE A 130 15.87 -5.41 -1.06
N ALA A 131 15.67 -4.52 -0.09
CA ALA A 131 15.30 -3.14 -0.32
C ALA A 131 15.70 -2.30 0.89
N SER A 132 15.75 -0.98 0.75
CA SER A 132 15.94 -0.12 1.92
C SER A 132 14.71 -0.09 2.81
N LEU A 133 14.87 0.21 4.10
CA LEU A 133 13.75 0.35 5.03
C LEU A 133 12.72 1.36 4.53
N ARG A 134 13.19 2.47 3.94
CA ARG A 134 12.31 3.45 3.30
C ARG A 134 11.47 2.80 2.21
N VAL A 135 12.07 2.02 1.32
CA VAL A 135 11.34 1.35 0.23
C VAL A 135 10.33 0.33 0.80
N LEU A 136 10.72 -0.45 1.81
CA LEU A 136 9.82 -1.41 2.46
C LEU A 136 8.57 -0.72 3.04
N LEU A 137 8.75 0.34 3.83
CA LEU A 137 7.66 1.13 4.40
C LEU A 137 6.88 1.93 3.35
N THR A 138 7.48 2.22 2.19
CA THR A 138 6.85 3.02 1.13
C THR A 138 6.00 2.16 0.18
N ARG A 139 6.40 0.91 -0.11
CA ARG A 139 5.80 0.07 -1.17
C ARG A 139 5.30 -1.29 -0.70
N TYR A 140 5.83 -1.85 0.39
CA TYR A 140 5.59 -3.24 0.76
C TYR A 140 4.74 -3.40 2.00
N LEU A 141 4.83 -2.46 2.95
CA LEU A 141 4.21 -2.58 4.27
C LEU A 141 3.10 -1.55 4.45
N ASP A 142 1.99 -1.97 5.05
CA ASP A 142 0.88 -1.10 5.42
C ASP A 142 1.14 -0.52 6.81
N ILE A 143 1.26 0.81 6.84
CA ILE A 143 1.48 1.61 8.05
C ILE A 143 0.27 2.49 8.37
N THR A 144 -0.86 2.27 7.69
CA THR A 144 -2.08 3.10 7.76
C THR A 144 -3.27 2.39 8.40
N THR A 145 -3.33 1.06 8.31
CA THR A 145 -4.34 0.28 9.03
C THR A 145 -4.00 0.22 10.53
N PRO A 146 -4.99 0.35 11.44
CA PRO A 146 -4.78 0.19 12.87
C PRO A 146 -4.05 -1.13 13.21
N PRO A 147 -2.99 -1.07 14.05
CA PRO A 147 -2.30 -2.25 14.56
C PRO A 147 -3.25 -3.29 15.14
N THR A 148 -3.00 -4.57 14.87
CA THR A 148 -3.79 -5.67 15.44
C THR A 148 -3.55 -5.79 16.94
N PRO A 149 -4.46 -6.41 17.72
CA PRO A 149 -4.24 -6.65 19.15
C PRO A 149 -2.94 -7.41 19.45
N ASN A 150 -2.60 -8.42 18.63
CA ASN A 150 -1.32 -9.14 18.76
C ASN A 150 -0.12 -8.22 18.56
N PHE A 151 -0.20 -7.28 17.63
CA PHE A 151 0.87 -6.34 17.40
C PHE A 151 0.95 -5.28 18.52
N LEU A 152 -0.18 -4.85 19.08
CA LEU A 152 -0.21 -3.99 20.27
C LEU A 152 0.42 -4.67 21.49
N HIS A 153 0.16 -5.96 21.70
CA HIS A 153 0.82 -6.74 22.76
C HIS A 153 2.33 -6.77 22.57
N LEU A 154 2.81 -6.99 21.34
CA LEU A 154 4.22 -6.90 21.03
C LEU A 154 4.78 -5.52 21.37
N LEU A 155 4.11 -4.43 20.98
CA LEU A 155 4.57 -3.08 21.32
C LEU A 155 4.62 -2.83 22.84
N ALA A 156 3.75 -3.47 23.63
CA ALA A 156 3.77 -3.38 25.09
C ALA A 156 5.08 -3.91 25.69
N GLU A 157 5.62 -5.01 25.14
CA GLU A 157 6.91 -5.60 25.57
C GLU A 157 8.08 -4.62 25.40
N TYR A 158 7.95 -3.67 24.47
CA TYR A 158 8.95 -2.67 24.12
C TYR A 158 8.64 -1.27 24.67
N ALA A 159 7.56 -1.11 25.45
CA ALA A 159 7.25 0.12 26.15
C ALA A 159 8.07 0.21 27.46
N HIS A 160 8.81 1.29 27.66
CA HIS A 160 9.60 1.51 28.88
C HIS A 160 8.80 2.12 30.03
N ASP A 161 7.70 2.82 29.72
CA ASP A 161 6.79 3.38 30.71
C ASP A 161 5.73 2.36 31.11
N ASN A 162 5.51 2.19 32.43
CA ASN A 162 4.60 1.18 32.95
C ASN A 162 3.12 1.48 32.64
N ASP A 163 2.73 2.75 32.62
CA ASP A 163 1.34 3.14 32.33
C ASP A 163 1.03 2.91 30.85
N GLN A 164 1.96 3.27 29.96
CA GLN A 164 1.84 2.98 28.52
C GLN A 164 1.84 1.49 28.22
N ARG A 165 2.71 0.70 28.87
CA ARG A 165 2.69 -0.77 28.76
C ARG A 165 1.34 -1.33 29.15
N THR A 166 0.83 -0.92 30.31
CA THR A 166 -0.48 -1.36 30.82
C THR A 166 -1.60 -1.00 29.86
N ARG A 167 -1.57 0.20 29.27
CA ARG A 167 -2.58 0.62 28.29
C ARG A 167 -2.49 -0.19 26.99
N LEU A 168 -1.30 -0.45 26.47
CA LEU A 168 -1.10 -1.29 25.29
C LEU A 168 -1.58 -2.72 25.53
N ASP A 169 -1.27 -3.31 26.69
CA ASP A 169 -1.75 -4.64 27.08
C ASP A 169 -3.28 -4.68 27.22
N GLN A 170 -3.90 -3.63 27.78
CA GLN A 170 -5.35 -3.51 27.85
C GLN A 170 -5.96 -3.49 26.44
N LEU A 171 -5.43 -2.65 25.54
CA LEU A 171 -5.87 -2.61 24.14
C LEU A 171 -5.63 -3.92 23.39
N ALA A 172 -4.64 -4.71 23.80
CA ALA A 172 -4.35 -6.00 23.18
C ALA A 172 -5.24 -7.14 23.67
N THR A 173 -5.74 -7.05 24.91
CA THR A 173 -6.43 -8.17 25.59
C THR A 173 -7.93 -7.94 25.76
N ASP A 174 -8.40 -6.70 25.81
CA ASP A 174 -9.82 -6.36 25.92
C ASP A 174 -10.38 -5.97 24.52
N PRO A 175 -11.21 -6.83 23.90
CA PRO A 175 -11.78 -6.56 22.58
C PRO A 175 -12.68 -5.33 22.54
N HIS A 176 -13.33 -4.98 23.65
CA HIS A 176 -14.23 -3.83 23.70
C HIS A 176 -13.42 -2.52 23.66
N GLU A 177 -12.42 -2.41 24.53
CA GLU A 177 -11.49 -1.27 24.56
C GLU A 177 -10.78 -1.08 23.22
N TYR A 178 -10.33 -2.17 22.60
CA TYR A 178 -9.70 -2.14 21.29
C TYR A 178 -10.63 -1.59 20.21
N GLU A 179 -11.86 -2.12 20.10
CA GLU A 179 -12.80 -1.70 19.06
C GLU A 179 -13.29 -0.27 19.27
N GLU A 180 -13.45 0.20 20.51
CA GLU A 180 -13.76 1.60 20.79
C GLU A 180 -12.62 2.53 20.39
N TRP A 181 -11.37 2.22 20.79
CA TRP A 181 -10.18 2.99 20.41
C TRP A 181 -9.99 3.03 18.89
N LYS A 182 -10.11 1.87 18.23
CA LYS A 182 -10.01 1.72 16.78
C LYS A 182 -11.12 2.45 16.03
N HIS A 183 -12.37 2.37 16.50
CA HIS A 183 -13.48 3.05 15.85
C HIS A 183 -13.38 4.57 15.99
N LEU A 184 -13.03 5.06 17.19
CA LEU A 184 -12.94 6.49 17.47
C LEU A 184 -11.75 7.14 16.78
N ARG A 185 -10.57 6.52 16.88
CA ARG A 185 -9.30 7.12 16.44
C ARG A 185 -8.82 6.61 15.09
N TYR A 186 -9.15 5.37 14.74
CA TYR A 186 -8.63 4.64 13.57
C TYR A 186 -7.12 4.86 13.36
N PRO A 187 -6.27 4.71 14.40
CA PRO A 187 -4.95 5.32 14.39
C PRO A 187 -4.00 4.55 13.48
N HIS A 188 -3.25 5.26 12.65
CA HIS A 188 -2.17 4.66 11.86
C HIS A 188 -0.89 4.50 12.68
N LEU A 189 0.09 3.71 12.23
CA LEU A 189 1.27 3.34 13.03
C LEU A 189 1.98 4.55 13.66
N LYS A 190 2.16 5.64 12.90
CA LYS A 190 2.72 6.89 13.43
C LYS A 190 1.97 7.42 14.66
N GLU A 191 0.64 7.43 14.62
CA GLU A 191 -0.18 7.96 15.72
C GLU A 191 -0.09 7.06 16.94
N VAL A 192 0.01 5.74 16.75
CA VAL A 192 0.25 4.80 17.84
C VAL A 192 1.60 5.06 18.49
N LEU A 193 2.68 5.24 17.71
CA LEU A 193 4.02 5.55 18.22
C LEU A 193 4.14 6.96 18.84
N GLU A 194 3.21 7.86 18.53
CA GLU A 194 3.07 9.19 19.15
C GLU A 194 2.24 9.12 20.45
N GLU A 195 1.20 8.29 20.50
CA GLU A 195 0.39 8.04 21.70
C GLU A 195 1.18 7.29 22.77
N PHE A 196 2.07 6.37 22.35
CA PHE A 196 2.92 5.57 23.22
C PHE A 196 4.42 5.88 22.99
N PRO A 197 4.91 7.09 23.37
CA PRO A 197 6.26 7.53 23.05
C PRO A 197 7.37 6.72 23.75
N SER A 198 7.05 5.96 24.81
CA SER A 198 8.01 5.09 25.49
C SER A 198 8.29 3.77 24.76
N VAL A 199 7.55 3.47 23.70
CA VAL A 199 7.80 2.32 22.84
C VAL A 199 9.07 2.56 22.04
N SER A 200 10.07 1.71 22.28
CA SER A 200 11.29 1.62 21.48
C SER A 200 11.30 0.30 20.72
N VAL A 201 11.12 0.34 19.41
CA VAL A 201 11.07 -0.87 18.58
C VAL A 201 12.18 -0.88 17.53
N ASP A 202 12.86 -2.02 17.42
CA ASP A 202 13.81 -2.28 16.34
C ASP A 202 13.08 -2.26 14.99
N ALA A 203 13.72 -1.63 14.01
CA ALA A 203 13.32 -1.66 12.61
C ALA A 203 13.10 -3.08 12.07
N GLY A 204 13.96 -4.06 12.39
CA GLY A 204 13.83 -5.45 11.95
C GLY A 204 12.60 -6.15 12.52
N LEU A 205 12.33 -5.96 13.81
CA LEU A 205 11.10 -6.43 14.45
C LEU A 205 9.87 -5.78 13.82
N LEU A 206 9.90 -4.46 13.61
CA LEU A 206 8.77 -3.73 13.08
C LEU A 206 8.39 -4.23 11.68
N VAL A 207 9.36 -4.27 10.75
CA VAL A 207 9.07 -4.62 9.34
C VAL A 207 8.61 -6.06 9.15
N THR A 208 8.88 -6.95 10.12
CA THR A 208 8.44 -8.34 10.05
C THR A 208 7.04 -8.58 10.62
N HIS A 209 6.50 -7.64 11.41
CA HIS A 209 5.16 -7.75 12.00
C HIS A 209 4.11 -6.87 11.31
N LEU A 210 4.53 -5.92 10.48
CA LEU A 210 3.60 -5.08 9.72
C LEU A 210 2.89 -5.90 8.62
N PRO A 211 1.59 -5.65 8.39
CA PRO A 211 0.86 -6.24 7.27
C PRO A 211 1.43 -5.73 5.93
N PHE A 212 1.22 -6.50 4.87
CA PHE A 212 1.63 -6.10 3.52
C PHE A 212 0.67 -5.07 2.92
N LEU A 213 1.22 -4.06 2.27
CA LEU A 213 0.47 -3.09 1.48
C LEU A 213 -0.10 -3.76 0.23
N GLY A 214 -1.42 -3.97 0.22
CA GLY A 214 -2.10 -4.62 -0.89
C GLY A 214 -2.38 -3.67 -2.07
N PRO A 215 -2.54 -4.21 -3.30
CA PRO A 215 -2.97 -3.43 -4.45
C PRO A 215 -4.42 -2.95 -4.28
N ARG A 216 -4.76 -1.81 -4.91
CA ARG A 216 -6.13 -1.29 -4.94
C ARG A 216 -6.74 -1.45 -6.32
N PHE A 217 -7.91 -2.10 -6.34
CA PHE A 217 -8.66 -2.34 -7.57
C PHE A 217 -9.57 -1.17 -7.91
N TYR A 218 -9.59 -0.79 -9.18
CA TYR A 218 -10.53 0.14 -9.77
C TYR A 218 -11.13 -0.44 -11.04
N SER A 219 -12.40 -0.17 -11.31
CA SER A 219 -12.99 -0.51 -12.61
C SER A 219 -12.41 0.39 -13.69
N ILE A 220 -11.98 -0.21 -14.80
CA ILE A 220 -11.43 0.53 -15.95
C ILE A 220 -12.56 1.34 -16.59
N SER A 221 -12.33 2.63 -16.82
CA SER A 221 -13.33 3.59 -17.31
C SER A 221 -13.12 4.05 -18.75
N SER A 222 -12.36 3.27 -19.52
CA SER A 222 -12.05 3.43 -20.94
C SER A 222 -12.39 2.16 -21.75
N SER A 223 -12.29 2.27 -23.07
CA SER A 223 -12.30 1.15 -24.01
C SER A 223 -11.01 1.19 -24.80
N PRO A 224 -10.30 0.05 -25.00
CA PRO A 224 -9.06 0.03 -25.76
C PRO A 224 -9.29 0.41 -27.23
N ASP A 225 -10.48 0.14 -27.78
CA ASP A 225 -10.81 0.54 -29.16
C ASP A 225 -10.95 2.07 -29.32
N ALA A 226 -11.43 2.76 -28.28
CA ALA A 226 -11.62 4.20 -28.32
C ALA A 226 -10.38 4.97 -27.84
N HIS A 227 -9.60 4.36 -26.95
CA HIS A 227 -8.38 4.90 -26.36
C HIS A 227 -7.30 3.82 -26.40
N PRO A 228 -6.65 3.61 -27.56
CA PRO A 228 -5.52 2.71 -27.68
C PRO A 228 -4.40 3.13 -26.72
N ASP A 229 -3.70 2.16 -26.15
CA ASP A 229 -2.57 2.35 -25.24
C ASP A 229 -2.87 3.18 -23.97
N GLU A 230 -4.15 3.27 -23.58
CA GLU A 230 -4.59 3.99 -22.38
C GLU A 230 -5.51 3.15 -21.49
N ILE A 231 -5.29 3.25 -20.18
CA ILE A 231 -6.22 2.78 -19.14
C ILE A 231 -6.72 4.00 -18.35
N HIS A 232 -8.03 4.24 -18.37
CA HIS A 232 -8.65 5.29 -17.58
C HIS A 232 -9.19 4.74 -16.26
N VAL A 233 -9.08 5.53 -15.20
CA VAL A 233 -9.60 5.20 -13.88
C VAL A 233 -10.36 6.39 -13.30
N THR A 234 -11.54 6.14 -12.75
CA THR A 234 -12.34 7.17 -12.06
C THR A 234 -12.19 7.01 -10.55
N VAL A 235 -11.49 7.94 -9.89
CA VAL A 235 -11.06 7.81 -8.50
C VAL A 235 -11.76 8.87 -7.63
N ALA A 236 -12.46 8.43 -6.59
CA ALA A 236 -12.84 9.30 -5.48
C ALA A 236 -11.66 9.39 -4.50
N VAL A 237 -11.15 10.59 -4.26
CA VAL A 237 -10.07 10.82 -3.30
C VAL A 237 -10.62 10.68 -1.88
N VAL A 238 -10.07 9.71 -1.13
CA VAL A 238 -10.48 9.44 0.24
C VAL A 238 -9.68 10.32 1.19
N GLN A 239 -10.37 11.22 1.87
CA GLN A 239 -9.84 12.05 2.95
C GLN A 239 -10.94 12.22 4.00
N TYR A 240 -10.64 11.98 5.26
CA TYR A 240 -11.59 12.16 6.36
C TYR A 240 -10.86 12.60 7.63
N ARG A 241 -11.60 13.10 8.61
CA ARG A 241 -11.08 13.38 9.95
C ARG A 241 -11.59 12.33 10.93
N THR A 242 -10.72 11.85 11.79
CA THR A 242 -11.08 10.92 12.87
C THR A 242 -11.75 11.68 14.03
N GLU A 243 -12.15 10.98 15.09
CA GLU A 243 -12.74 11.55 16.31
C GLU A 243 -13.92 12.51 16.03
N HIS A 244 -14.83 12.07 15.16
CA HIS A 244 -16.01 12.84 14.73
C HIS A 244 -15.68 14.23 14.16
N GLY A 245 -14.55 14.34 13.46
CA GLY A 245 -14.15 15.59 12.79
C GLY A 245 -13.21 16.47 13.60
N ARG A 246 -12.88 16.10 14.84
CA ARG A 246 -11.95 16.84 15.72
C ARG A 246 -10.52 16.31 15.65
N GLY A 247 -10.35 15.08 15.21
CA GLY A 247 -9.06 14.40 15.13
C GLY A 247 -8.23 14.78 13.90
N PRO A 248 -7.07 14.13 13.76
CA PRO A 248 -6.20 14.26 12.59
C PRO A 248 -6.90 13.89 11.27
N VAL A 249 -6.34 14.39 10.17
CA VAL A 249 -6.83 14.08 8.83
C VAL A 249 -6.16 12.81 8.32
N HIS A 250 -6.96 11.82 7.96
CA HIS A 250 -6.55 10.55 7.40
C HIS A 250 -6.78 10.54 5.89
N PHE A 251 -5.90 9.82 5.19
CA PHE A 251 -5.83 9.79 3.73
C PHE A 251 -5.86 8.35 3.25
N GLY A 252 -6.77 8.01 2.32
CA GLY A 252 -6.72 6.69 1.68
C GLY A 252 -5.48 6.58 0.79
N VAL A 253 -4.67 5.56 1.03
CA VAL A 253 -3.32 5.37 0.45
C VAL A 253 -3.33 5.52 -1.07
N CYS A 254 -4.00 4.61 -1.78
CA CYS A 254 -3.97 4.60 -3.25
C CYS A 254 -4.61 5.85 -3.88
N SER A 255 -5.70 6.35 -3.30
CA SER A 255 -6.42 7.50 -3.87
C SER A 255 -5.63 8.81 -3.74
N ASN A 256 -4.83 8.96 -2.67
CA ASN A 256 -3.95 10.13 -2.51
C ASN A 256 -2.61 9.94 -3.22
N PHE A 257 -2.09 8.71 -3.31
CA PHE A 257 -0.98 8.39 -4.19
C PHE A 257 -1.28 8.83 -5.63
N LEU A 258 -2.43 8.42 -6.18
CA LEU A 258 -2.86 8.81 -7.54
C LEU A 258 -3.15 10.31 -7.69
N LYS A 259 -3.37 11.03 -6.58
CA LYS A 259 -3.54 12.49 -6.58
C LYS A 259 -2.20 13.23 -6.58
N GLU A 260 -1.16 12.62 -6.04
CA GLU A 260 0.17 13.22 -5.87
C GLU A 260 1.13 12.89 -7.03
N VAL A 261 0.89 11.80 -7.78
CA VAL A 261 1.67 11.46 -8.99
C VAL A 261 1.47 12.49 -10.12
N SER A 262 2.56 12.76 -10.83
CA SER A 262 2.61 13.69 -11.95
C SER A 262 2.72 12.94 -13.29
N PRO A 263 2.29 13.54 -14.42
CA PRO A 263 2.62 13.03 -15.74
C PRO A 263 4.12 12.75 -15.88
N GLY A 264 4.48 11.57 -16.41
CA GLY A 264 5.87 11.10 -16.53
C GLY A 264 6.35 10.26 -15.35
N ASP A 265 5.67 10.25 -14.20
CA ASP A 265 5.98 9.32 -13.12
C ASP A 265 5.70 7.87 -13.53
N HIS A 266 6.14 6.90 -12.74
CA HIS A 266 5.85 5.49 -12.97
C HIS A 266 4.85 4.96 -11.95
N VAL A 267 3.90 4.14 -12.42
CA VAL A 267 2.94 3.45 -11.55
C VAL A 267 2.88 1.98 -11.90
N GLU A 268 3.06 1.17 -10.86
CA GLU A 268 2.97 -0.29 -10.94
C GLU A 268 1.51 -0.72 -10.89
N LEU A 269 1.11 -1.55 -11.85
CA LEU A 269 -0.26 -2.02 -11.99
C LEU A 269 -0.33 -3.38 -12.68
N PHE A 270 -1.49 -4.01 -12.59
CA PHE A 270 -1.86 -5.16 -13.42
C PHE A 270 -3.37 -5.18 -13.70
N VAL A 271 -3.79 -5.79 -14.80
CA VAL A 271 -5.20 -5.95 -15.16
C VAL A 271 -5.75 -7.24 -14.55
N ARG A 272 -6.97 -7.17 -14.02
CA ARG A 272 -7.75 -8.33 -13.59
C ARG A 272 -9.04 -8.40 -14.39
N SER A 273 -9.19 -9.45 -15.17
CA SER A 273 -10.39 -9.66 -15.97
C SER A 273 -11.64 -9.91 -15.11
N ALA A 274 -12.78 -9.40 -15.57
CA ALA A 274 -14.08 -9.56 -14.95
C ALA A 274 -15.14 -9.93 -16.02
N PRO A 275 -15.11 -11.17 -16.55
CA PRO A 275 -15.94 -11.58 -17.68
C PRO A 275 -17.45 -11.51 -17.40
N SER A 276 -17.86 -11.62 -16.13
CA SER A 276 -19.26 -11.45 -15.72
C SER A 276 -19.77 -10.01 -15.80
N PHE A 277 -18.88 -9.05 -16.03
CA PHE A 277 -19.18 -7.63 -16.11
C PHE A 277 -18.75 -7.04 -17.46
N HIS A 278 -18.82 -7.83 -18.52
CA HIS A 278 -18.61 -7.36 -19.90
C HIS A 278 -19.94 -7.03 -20.57
N LEU A 279 -19.87 -6.27 -21.66
CA LEU A 279 -21.01 -6.03 -22.53
C LEU A 279 -21.51 -7.36 -23.16
N PRO A 280 -22.82 -7.48 -23.43
CA PRO A 280 -23.34 -8.58 -24.25
C PRO A 280 -22.62 -8.64 -25.61
N LYS A 281 -22.31 -9.86 -26.07
CA LYS A 281 -21.66 -10.08 -27.37
C LYS A 281 -22.50 -9.53 -28.54
N ASP A 282 -23.82 -9.66 -28.45
CA ASP A 282 -24.73 -9.10 -29.44
C ASP A 282 -25.00 -7.63 -29.12
N PRO A 283 -24.56 -6.69 -29.97
CA PRO A 283 -24.76 -5.27 -29.73
C PRO A 283 -26.22 -4.82 -29.85
N THR A 284 -27.14 -5.63 -30.35
CA THR A 284 -28.57 -5.26 -30.42
C THR A 284 -29.30 -5.42 -29.08
N VAL A 285 -28.71 -6.18 -28.15
CA VAL A 285 -29.28 -6.38 -26.82
C VAL A 285 -29.31 -5.06 -26.05
N PRO A 286 -30.49 -4.59 -25.60
CA PRO A 286 -30.58 -3.38 -24.78
C PRO A 286 -29.97 -3.63 -23.41
N ILE A 287 -29.29 -2.62 -22.87
CA ILE A 287 -28.65 -2.65 -21.56
C ILE A 287 -29.16 -1.50 -20.70
N ILE A 288 -29.35 -1.76 -19.40
CA ILE A 288 -29.67 -0.74 -18.40
C ILE A 288 -28.47 -0.69 -17.44
N LEU A 289 -27.87 0.49 -17.31
CA LEU A 289 -26.67 0.71 -16.50
C LEU A 289 -27.04 1.61 -15.32
N VAL A 290 -26.80 1.15 -14.09
CA VAL A 290 -27.11 1.88 -12.85
C VAL A 290 -25.85 2.04 -12.03
N GLY A 291 -25.31 3.26 -11.93
CA GLY A 291 -24.00 3.53 -11.33
C GLY A 291 -23.93 4.87 -10.61
N PRO A 292 -24.31 4.96 -9.32
CA PRO A 292 -24.19 6.19 -8.55
C PRO A 292 -22.71 6.51 -8.23
N GLY A 293 -22.35 7.80 -8.28
CA GLY A 293 -21.00 8.28 -7.95
C GLY A 293 -19.93 7.68 -8.86
N THR A 294 -18.83 7.18 -8.28
CA THR A 294 -17.76 6.50 -9.03
C THR A 294 -18.19 5.17 -9.64
N GLY A 295 -19.39 4.66 -9.32
CA GLY A 295 -20.00 3.52 -9.99
C GLY A 295 -20.24 3.73 -11.50
N ILE A 296 -20.15 4.98 -11.99
CA ILE A 296 -20.19 5.28 -13.42
C ILE A 296 -18.95 4.78 -14.19
N ALA A 297 -17.85 4.50 -13.50
CA ALA A 297 -16.55 4.18 -14.10
C ALA A 297 -16.62 3.16 -15.25
N PRO A 298 -17.07 1.90 -15.04
CA PRO A 298 -17.10 0.92 -16.12
C PRO A 298 -18.09 1.28 -17.24
N PHE A 299 -19.15 2.03 -16.93
CA PHE A 299 -20.16 2.45 -17.91
C PHE A 299 -19.63 3.50 -18.88
N ARG A 300 -18.63 4.30 -18.47
CA ARG A 300 -17.87 5.13 -19.40
C ARG A 300 -17.11 4.27 -20.42
N GLY A 301 -16.47 3.19 -19.94
CA GLY A 301 -15.80 2.23 -20.82
C GLY A 301 -16.79 1.56 -21.80
N PHE A 302 -17.94 1.13 -21.31
CA PHE A 302 -19.01 0.58 -22.15
C PHE A 302 -19.51 1.58 -23.19
N TRP A 303 -19.72 2.84 -22.80
CA TRP A 303 -20.13 3.90 -23.71
C TRP A 303 -19.10 4.14 -24.80
N HIS A 304 -17.81 4.28 -24.44
CA HIS A 304 -16.72 4.43 -25.40
C HIS A 304 -16.69 3.27 -26.41
N HIS A 305 -16.82 2.04 -25.93
CA HIS A 305 -16.82 0.84 -26.78
C HIS A 305 -18.00 0.84 -27.76
N ARG A 306 -19.22 1.08 -27.26
CA ARG A 306 -20.44 1.11 -28.09
C ARG A 306 -20.42 2.25 -29.11
N HIS A 307 -19.95 3.43 -28.70
CA HIS A 307 -19.80 4.58 -29.58
C HIS A 307 -18.81 4.29 -30.71
N HIS A 308 -17.64 3.73 -30.39
CA HIS A 308 -16.67 3.28 -31.38
C HIS A 308 -17.27 2.26 -32.37
N MET A 309 -17.97 1.23 -31.86
CA MET A 309 -18.66 0.25 -32.72
C MET A 309 -19.67 0.89 -33.69
N THR A 310 -20.40 1.93 -33.27
CA THR A 310 -21.36 2.61 -34.15
C THR A 310 -20.69 3.45 -35.23
N GLN A 311 -19.55 4.08 -34.93
CA GLN A 311 -18.83 4.92 -35.89
C GLN A 311 -18.10 4.12 -36.96
N PHE A 312 -17.66 2.90 -36.63
CA PHE A 312 -16.85 2.06 -37.51
C PHE A 312 -17.57 0.79 -37.99
N ARG A 313 -18.91 0.74 -37.88
CA ARG A 313 -19.74 -0.27 -38.55
C ARG A 313 -19.71 -0.02 -40.07
N LYS A 314 -18.97 -0.86 -40.81
CA LYS A 314 -19.14 -1.05 -42.25
C LYS A 314 -20.40 -1.84 -42.55
#